data_AF-A0A969KMJ3-F1
#
_entry.id   AF-A0A969KMJ3-F1
#
_cell.length_a   1.000
_cell.length_b   1.000
_cell.length_c   1.000
_cell.angle_alpha   90.00
_cell.angle_beta   90.00
_cell.angle_gamma   90.00
#
_symmetry.space_group_name_H-M   'P 1'
#
loop_
_entity.id
_entity.type
_entity.pdbx_description
1 polymer ?
#
loop_
_entity_poly.entity_id
_entity_poly.type
_entity_poly.pdbx_seq_one_letter_code
_entity_poly.pdbx_strand_id
1 'polypeptide(L)' 'MHKRNHRLTHLFTVRLWIDQRSTRAAVRGRVEHVLSGDVRYVASLRELSAHLETVLRRLDAADSDHRST' A
#
# COMPACT_ATOMS: atom_id res chain seq x y z
N MET A 1 -11.91 18.29 -26.23
CA MET A 1 -12.37 17.59 -25.02
C MET A 1 -11.17 17.30 -24.13
N HIS A 2 -11.03 17.99 -23.00
CA HIS A 2 -9.98 17.67 -22.04
C HIS A 2 -10.41 16.45 -21.23
N LYS A 3 -9.77 15.29 -21.46
CA LYS A 3 -9.86 14.15 -20.54
C LYS A 3 -9.23 14.62 -19.23
N ARG A 4 -10.07 15.03 -18.26
CA ARG A 4 -9.61 15.31 -16.90
C ARG A 4 -8.99 14.02 -16.38
N ASN A 5 -7.67 14.05 -16.23
CA ASN A 5 -6.90 12.96 -15.67
C ASN A 5 -7.23 12.91 -14.18
N HIS A 6 -8.36 12.29 -13.83
CA HIS A 6 -8.75 12.08 -12.44
C HIS A 6 -7.67 11.20 -11.81
N ARG A 7 -6.74 11.82 -11.07
CA ARG A 7 -5.83 11.09 -10.19
C ARG A 7 -6.70 10.35 -9.18
N LEU A 8 -6.85 9.05 -9.38
CA LEU A 8 -7.61 8.19 -8.49
C LEU A 8 -6.89 8.15 -7.14
N THR A 9 -7.68 8.21 -6.08
CA THR A 9 -7.19 8.13 -4.70
C THR A 9 -7.60 6.78 -4.16
N HIS A 10 -6.63 5.93 -3.85
CA HIS A 10 -6.85 4.65 -3.19
C HIS A 10 -6.72 4.81 -1.67
N LEU A 11 -7.67 4.24 -0.92
CA LEU A 11 -7.69 4.33 0.55
C LEU A 11 -7.23 3.00 1.16
N PHE A 12 -6.21 3.06 2.01
CA PHE A 12 -5.72 1.93 2.80
C PHE A 12 -5.41 2.41 4.22
N THR A 13 -5.45 1.49 5.19
CA THR A 13 -5.08 1.79 6.57
C THR A 13 -3.79 1.06 6.91
N VAL A 14 -2.82 1.79 7.46
CA VAL A 14 -1.53 1.24 7.88
C VAL A 14 -1.41 1.37 9.39
N ARG A 15 -1.10 0.27 10.09
CA ARG A 15 -0.81 0.28 11.53
C ARG A 15 0.66 -0.07 11.76
N LEU A 16 1.41 0.88 12.30
CA LEU A 16 2.84 0.74 12.53
C LEU A 16 3.14 0.57 14.01
N TRP A 17 3.95 -0.44 14.34
CA TRP A 17 4.63 -0.52 15.63
C TRP A 17 6.14 -0.36 15.42
N ILE A 18 6.70 0.66 16.05
CA ILE A 18 8.13 0.93 16.02
C ILE A 18 8.68 0.54 17.39
N ASP A 19 9.43 -0.55 17.45
CA ASP A 19 10.10 -0.96 18.68
C ASP A 19 11.48 -0.27 18.76
N GLN A 20 11.61 0.65 19.71
CA GLN A 20 12.85 1.39 19.96
C GLN A 20 13.79 0.66 20.95
N ARG A 21 13.37 -0.48 21.52
CA ARG A 21 14.13 -1.17 22.58
C ARG A 21 15.16 -2.16 22.07
N SER A 22 15.15 -2.52 20.79
CA SER A 22 16.19 -3.37 20.20
C SER A 22 17.35 -2.53 19.65
N THR A 23 18.59 -2.95 19.92
CA THR A 23 19.85 -2.33 19.44
C THR A 23 19.93 -2.16 17.92
N ARG A 24 19.08 -2.85 17.16
CA ARG A 24 18.70 -2.53 15.79
C ARG A 24 17.25 -2.11 15.79
N ALA A 25 16.91 -0.88 15.42
CA ALA A 25 15.52 -0.43 15.31
C ALA A 25 14.75 -1.37 14.37
N ALA A 26 13.95 -2.27 14.93
CA ALA A 26 13.16 -3.23 14.18
C ALA A 26 11.74 -2.66 14.06
N VAL A 27 11.32 -2.36 12.83
CA VAL A 27 9.96 -1.88 12.58
C VAL A 27 9.07 -3.08 12.35
N ARG A 28 8.07 -3.29 13.21
CA ARG A 28 7.06 -4.33 13.03
C ARG A 28 5.78 -3.65 12.56
N GLY A 29 5.50 -3.70 11.27
CA GLY A 29 4.29 -3.12 10.70
C GLY A 29 3.23 -4.18 10.42
N ARG A 30 1.96 -3.78 10.49
CA ARG A 30 0.81 -4.53 9.94
C ARG A 30 0.07 -3.62 8.96
N VAL A 31 -0.02 -4.06 7.71
CA VAL A 31 -0.80 -3.41 6.66
C VAL A 31 -2.09 -4.19 6.48
N GLU A 32 -3.22 -3.48 6.42
CA GLU A 32 -4.53 -4.09 6.16
C GLU A 32 -5.25 -3.30 5.07
N HIS A 33 -5.61 -3.97 3.98
CA HIS A 33 -6.43 -3.35 2.94
C HIS A 33 -7.88 -3.31 3.38
N VAL A 34 -8.46 -2.12 3.48
CA VAL A 34 -9.79 -1.89 4.11
C VAL A 34 -10.91 -2.62 3.38
N LEU A 35 -10.83 -2.73 2.05
CA LEU A 35 -11.91 -3.32 1.24
C LEU A 35 -11.76 -4.83 1.05
N SER A 36 -10.54 -5.35 0.91
CA SER A 36 -10.31 -6.79 0.70
C SER A 36 -10.04 -7.56 1.98
N GLY A 37 -9.69 -6.87 3.08
CA GLY A 37 -9.25 -7.51 4.32
C GLY A 37 -7.86 -8.13 4.25
N ASP A 38 -7.09 -7.93 3.17
CA ASP A 38 -5.75 -8.49 3.04
C ASP A 38 -4.81 -7.93 4.10
N VAL A 39 -4.19 -8.81 4.88
CA VAL A 39 -3.26 -8.44 5.95
C VAL A 39 -1.84 -8.86 5.62
N ARG A 40 -0.88 -7.96 5.79
CA ARG A 40 0.56 -8.27 5.68
C ARG A 40 1.35 -7.71 6.85
N TYR A 41 2.28 -8.52 7.36
CA TYR A 41 3.28 -8.10 8.34
C TYR A 41 4.58 -7.71 7.65
N VAL A 42 5.24 -6.67 8.13
CA VAL A 42 6.51 -6.16 7.58
C VAL A 42 7.53 -5.93 8.68
N ALA A 43 8.81 -6.21 8.39
CA ALA A 43 9.91 -6.13 9.35
C ALA A 43 10.78 -4.85 9.20
N SER A 44 10.48 -4.02 8.20
CA SER A 44 11.17 -2.76 7.96
C SER A 44 10.30 -1.74 7.23
N LEU A 45 10.63 -0.46 7.33
CA LEU A 45 10.00 0.59 6.50
C LEU A 45 10.25 0.37 5.01
N ARG A 46 11.42 -0.15 4.63
CA ARG A 46 11.73 -0.43 3.22
C ARG A 46 10.78 -1.48 2.64
N GLU A 47 10.52 -2.55 3.39
CA GLU A 47 9.57 -3.59 3.00
C GLU A 47 8.14 -3.06 2.91
N LEU A 48 7.74 -2.20 3.87
CA LEU A 48 6.46 -1.51 3.84
C LEU A 48 6.27 -0.70 2.56
N SER A 49 7.22 0.19 2.24
CA SER A 49 7.14 1.05 1.05
C SER A 49 7.06 0.22 -0.23
N ALA A 50 7.92 -0.80 -0.38
CA ALA A 50 7.91 -1.67 -1.55
C ALA A 50 6.59 -2.45 -1.70
N HIS A 51 5.98 -2.85 -0.58
CA HIS A 51 4.66 -3.49 -0.59
C HIS A 51 3.57 -2.54 -1.06
N LEU A 52 3.50 -1.32 -0.49
CA LEU A 52 2.51 -0.31 -0.86
C LEU A 52 2.64 0.10 -2.33
N GLU A 53 3.87 0.32 -2.84
CA GLU A 53 4.12 0.60 -4.25
C GLU A 53 3.65 -0.53 -5.18
N THR A 54 3.80 -1.78 -4.75
CA THR A 54 3.33 -2.94 -5.52
C THR A 54 1.80 -3.02 -5.54
N VAL A 55 1.15 -2.72 -4.42
CA VAL A 55 -0.33 -2.66 -4.36
C VAL A 55 -0.84 -1.54 -5.27
N LEU A 56 -0.25 -0.35 -5.21
CA LEU A 56 -0.63 0.78 -6.06
C LEU A 56 -0.49 0.44 -7.55
N ARG A 57 0.65 -0.13 -7.98
CA ARG A 57 0.84 -0.54 -9.38
C ARG A 57 -0.19 -1.56 -9.87
N ARG A 58 -0.61 -2.50 -9.01
CA ARG A 58 -1.65 -3.49 -9.36
C ARG A 58 -3.01 -2.84 -9.52
N LEU A 59 -3.34 -1.89 -8.66
CA LEU A 59 -4.60 -1.14 -8.74
C LEU A 59 -4.64 -0.26 -9.99
N ASP A 60 -3.54 0.42 -10.32
CA ASP A 60 -3.41 1.22 -11.54
C ASP A 60 -3.58 0.36 -12.81
N ALA A 61 -3.01 -0.86 -12.81
CA ALA A 61 -3.14 -1.80 -13.92
C ALA A 61 -4.58 -2.32 -14.08
N ALA A 62 -5.23 -2.73 -12.98
CA ALA A 62 -6.59 -3.23 -13.01
C ALA A 62 -7.61 -2.17 -13.50
N ASP A 63 -7.40 -0.89 -13.18
CA ASP A 63 -8.26 0.20 -13.68
C ASP A 63 -8.05 0.49 -15.17
N SER A 64 -6.80 0.38 -15.65
CA SER A 64 -6.47 0.59 -17.06
C SER A 64 -7.17 -0.45 -17.95
N ASP A 65 -7.27 -1.69 -17.49
CA ASP A 65 -8.01 -2.75 -18.17
C ASP A 65 -9.52 -2.46 -18.16
N HIS A 66 -10.07 -1.96 -17.04
CA HIS A 66 -11.50 -1.67 -16.91
C HIS A 66 -11.98 -0.48 -17.77
N ARG A 67 -11.12 0.49 -18.09
CA ARG A 67 -11.45 1.61 -19.01
C ARG A 67 -11.30 1.26 -20.50
N SER A 68 -10.70 0.11 -20.80
CA SER A 68 -10.42 -0.32 -22.18
C SER A 68 -11.51 -1.26 -22.73
N THR A 69 -12.41 -1.74 -21.86
CA THR A 69 -13.66 -2.45 -22.18
C THR A 69 -14.84 -1.51 -22.20
#